data_AF-A0A0D7CQU4-F1
#
_entry.id   AF-A0A0D7CQU4-F1
#
_cell.length_a   1.000
_cell.length_b   1.000
_cell.length_c   1.000
_cell.angle_alpha   90.00
_cell.angle_beta   90.00
_cell.angle_gamma   90.00
#
_symmetry.space_group_name_H-M   'P 1'
#
loop_
_entity.id
_entity.type
_entity.pdbx_description
1 polymer ?
#
loop_
_entity_poly.entity_id
_entity_poly.type
_entity_poly.pdbx_seq_one_letter_code
_entity_poly.pdbx_strand_id
1 'polypeptide(L)'
;MTICAPEGATALGSPHRPALTIAADGSYAARLARHDDAAGSRFPERWTLSGPEPYAVPLAGSQPEEPDSELLPLADGRVLILRRVADRFALSLLYPTGPGTGELLLGAVEARELTLLPPAPGGVLAYALAVGERGTALWRVHGGRRGPERVTEVPGRCTGGVWLDRDGRLLALDRELGGRTKTVVLDLERGGEASPLLQITEESNDRLLLADPDSGLLLLRSDAPGHDRLGWGVLGSSLPVRFPECLRPADGFATPFAAQPGQMLTPESCAVALRIDTADGTRLGVWRPSERRLRRFPAPEGWLKGAGLWTASGELLLPCATETMPCGVARMAVPLGAEAPGGAGAGGGVTGAEVAVVVDRVTATGVASLTDVTDIVDRGGARGIGGTGDATDAAGTAPGSKGGIVPDAGDADNRSTASAQLPDTRTEPSRRAAHPLMHRPVPLQQAPLSTQEAQWSAISRQVRIPTGATQPVDPATDSSAWGQQPRRLLGEVPTRTAVSDLTE
;
A
#
# COMPACT_ATOMS: atom_id res chain seq x y z
N MET A 1 25.82 -21.98 37.51
CA MET A 1 25.65 -21.63 36.08
C MET A 1 24.31 -20.94 35.95
N THR A 2 24.22 -19.82 35.24
CA THR A 2 22.96 -19.10 35.05
C THR A 2 22.17 -19.74 33.91
N ILE A 3 20.98 -20.27 34.20
CA ILE A 3 20.07 -20.78 33.17
C ILE A 3 19.22 -19.61 32.70
N CYS A 4 19.51 -19.09 31.50
CA CYS A 4 18.60 -18.18 30.81
C CYS A 4 17.48 -19.01 30.20
N ALA A 5 16.23 -18.73 30.58
CA ALA A 5 15.08 -19.29 29.87
C ALA A 5 14.96 -18.63 28.48
N PRO A 6 14.57 -19.37 27.42
CA PRO A 6 14.23 -18.77 26.15
C PRO A 6 12.93 -17.97 26.30
N GLU A 7 13.00 -16.66 26.09
CA GLU A 7 11.86 -15.75 26.20
C GLU A 7 10.88 -16.02 25.05
N GLY A 8 9.69 -16.51 25.39
CA GLY A 8 8.79 -17.15 24.44
C GLY A 8 7.84 -16.21 23.72
N ALA A 9 7.64 -16.48 22.42
CA ALA A 9 6.40 -16.31 21.65
C ALA A 9 5.41 -15.22 22.14
N THR A 10 5.83 -13.96 22.10
CA THR A 10 4.96 -12.80 22.36
C THR A 10 5.13 -11.74 21.26
N ALA A 11 4.10 -10.90 21.09
CA ALA A 11 4.05 -9.78 20.13
C ALA A 11 4.05 -10.09 18.61
N LEU A 12 3.25 -11.07 18.15
CA LEU A 12 2.71 -11.08 16.77
C LEU A 12 1.62 -9.99 16.52
N GLY A 13 1.59 -8.94 17.35
CA GLY A 13 0.42 -8.06 17.53
C GLY A 13 0.62 -6.58 17.19
N SER A 14 1.83 -6.12 16.90
CA SER A 14 2.05 -4.76 16.39
C SER A 14 2.06 -4.77 14.87
N PRO A 15 1.22 -3.97 14.17
CA PRO A 15 1.35 -3.79 12.74
C PRO A 15 2.73 -3.17 12.46
N HIS A 16 3.59 -3.90 11.76
CA HIS A 16 4.94 -3.47 11.45
C HIS A 16 4.87 -2.31 10.45
N ARG A 17 4.85 -1.09 10.97
CA ARG A 17 4.71 0.14 10.18
C ARG A 17 5.77 0.20 9.07
N PRO A 18 5.42 0.66 7.86
CA PRO A 18 6.37 0.79 6.78
C PRO A 18 7.48 1.78 7.17
N ALA A 19 8.73 1.44 6.84
CA ALA A 19 9.87 2.33 7.07
C ALA A 19 9.79 3.63 6.22
N LEU A 20 8.96 3.62 5.18
CA LEU A 20 8.61 4.75 4.32
C LEU A 20 7.29 4.42 3.59
N THR A 21 6.33 5.34 3.59
CA THR A 21 5.08 5.25 2.83
C THR A 21 5.27 5.92 1.48
N ILE A 22 4.77 5.33 0.39
CA ILE A 22 4.83 5.88 -0.99
C ILE A 22 3.42 6.36 -1.39
N ALA A 23 3.32 7.51 -2.07
CA ALA A 23 2.05 8.07 -2.55
C ALA A 23 1.41 7.17 -3.63
N ALA A 24 0.09 7.28 -3.80
CA ALA A 24 -0.70 6.39 -4.68
C ALA A 24 -0.30 6.44 -6.17
N ASP A 25 0.31 7.53 -6.61
CA ASP A 25 0.84 7.76 -7.96
C ASP A 25 2.35 7.43 -8.08
N GLY A 26 3.01 7.07 -6.98
CA GLY A 26 4.44 6.83 -6.89
C GLY A 26 5.32 8.08 -6.96
N SER A 27 4.78 9.29 -7.01
CA SER A 27 5.57 10.52 -7.26
C SER A 27 6.34 11.02 -6.04
N TYR A 28 5.77 10.80 -4.85
CA TYR A 28 6.32 11.19 -3.56
C TYR A 28 6.33 10.03 -2.56
N ALA A 29 7.12 10.18 -1.50
CA ALA A 29 7.07 9.31 -0.35
C ALA A 29 7.31 10.09 0.96
N ALA A 30 7.05 9.48 2.11
CA ALA A 30 7.32 10.08 3.42
C ALA A 30 7.78 9.04 4.46
N ARG A 31 8.66 9.46 5.39
CA ARG A 31 9.12 8.67 6.53
C ARG A 31 9.43 9.53 7.75
N LEU A 32 9.40 8.94 8.94
CA LEU A 32 10.02 9.53 10.14
C LEU A 32 11.50 9.13 10.15
N ALA A 33 12.37 10.04 9.72
CA ALA A 33 13.81 9.85 9.82
C ALA A 33 14.29 10.15 11.24
N ARG A 34 15.37 9.48 11.67
CA ARG A 34 16.12 9.88 12.86
C ARG A 34 17.13 10.94 12.46
N HIS A 35 17.23 12.00 13.26
CA HIS A 35 18.36 12.92 13.21
C HIS A 35 19.57 12.32 13.92
N ASP A 36 20.77 12.69 13.50
CA ASP A 36 21.99 12.42 14.26
C ASP A 36 22.11 13.47 15.37
N ASP A 37 21.43 13.23 16.49
CA ASP A 37 21.58 14.00 17.73
C ASP A 37 21.55 13.06 18.95
N ALA A 38 21.99 13.58 20.10
CA ALA A 38 22.08 12.80 21.34
C ALA A 38 20.71 12.40 21.94
N ALA A 39 19.60 12.95 21.45
CA ALA A 39 18.25 12.57 21.84
C ALA A 39 17.67 11.46 20.95
N GLY A 40 18.26 11.22 19.77
CA GLY A 40 17.69 10.35 18.74
C GLY A 40 16.41 10.93 18.13
N SER A 41 16.31 12.26 18.05
CA SER A 41 15.13 13.00 17.58
C SER A 41 14.63 12.47 16.24
N ARG A 42 13.32 12.57 16.01
CA ARG A 42 12.71 12.20 14.73
C ARG A 42 12.04 13.37 14.07
N PHE A 43 12.17 13.46 12.75
CA PHE A 43 11.48 14.45 11.94
C PHE A 43 10.86 13.79 10.71
N PRO A 44 9.72 14.29 10.20
CA PRO A 44 9.17 13.84 8.94
C PRO A 44 10.10 14.27 7.81
N GLU A 45 10.40 13.36 6.89
CA GLU A 45 10.99 13.68 5.59
C GLU A 45 9.96 13.43 4.50
N ARG A 46 9.91 14.33 3.52
CA ARG A 46 9.22 14.09 2.24
C ARG A 46 10.24 13.80 1.15
N TRP A 47 10.10 12.67 0.49
CA TRP A 47 10.92 12.25 -0.64
C TRP A 47 10.19 12.54 -1.95
N THR A 48 10.93 12.92 -2.99
CA THR A 48 10.45 12.98 -4.38
C THR A 48 11.06 11.83 -5.15
N LEU A 49 10.22 11.00 -5.79
CA LEU A 49 10.62 9.78 -6.51
C LEU A 49 10.40 9.87 -8.03
N SER A 50 9.58 10.82 -8.49
CA SER A 50 9.28 11.08 -9.91
C SER A 50 10.32 11.91 -10.66
N GLY A 51 11.37 12.39 -9.99
CA GLY A 51 12.46 13.14 -10.60
C GLY A 51 13.47 12.23 -11.34
N PRO A 52 14.42 12.83 -12.10
CA PRO A 52 15.54 12.08 -12.68
C PRO A 52 16.45 11.50 -11.60
N GLU A 53 16.56 12.18 -10.45
CA GLU A 53 17.27 11.74 -9.25
C GLU A 53 16.33 11.92 -8.04
N PRO A 54 16.33 10.98 -7.08
CA PRO A 54 15.50 11.08 -5.88
C PRO A 54 16.10 12.05 -4.87
N TYR A 55 15.27 12.87 -4.21
CA TYR A 55 15.72 13.78 -3.17
C TYR A 55 14.73 13.88 -2.01
N ALA A 56 15.26 14.08 -0.80
CA ALA A 56 14.49 14.29 0.41
C ALA A 56 14.47 15.77 0.83
N VAL A 57 13.36 16.20 1.41
CA VAL A 57 13.20 17.49 2.09
C VAL A 57 12.74 17.21 3.52
N PRO A 58 13.52 17.57 4.55
CA PRO A 58 13.07 17.55 5.93
C PRO A 58 11.87 18.49 6.11
N LEU A 59 10.83 18.00 6.78
CA LEU A 59 9.63 18.75 7.17
C LEU A 59 9.60 18.89 8.70
N ALA A 60 10.71 19.37 9.28
CA ALA A 60 10.83 19.58 10.72
C ALA A 60 9.84 20.67 11.20
N GLY A 61 9.02 20.34 12.20
CA GLY A 61 8.14 21.29 12.89
C GLY A 61 8.89 22.05 13.98
N SER A 62 8.14 22.65 14.92
CA SER A 62 8.71 23.33 16.10
C SER A 62 9.28 22.38 17.17
N GLN A 63 9.17 21.07 16.97
CA GLN A 63 9.60 20.01 17.89
C GLN A 63 9.88 18.71 17.10
N PRO A 64 10.63 17.74 17.68
CA PRO A 64 10.67 16.37 17.20
C PRO A 64 9.29 15.68 17.25
N GLU A 65 9.15 14.61 16.48
CA GLU A 65 7.94 13.78 16.40
C GLU A 65 8.07 12.48 17.21
N GLU A 66 6.97 12.06 17.82
CA GLU A 66 6.92 10.81 18.58
C GLU A 66 7.07 9.57 17.67
N PRO A 67 7.71 8.48 18.15
CA PRO A 67 7.85 7.22 17.41
C PRO A 67 6.54 6.60 16.93
N ASP A 68 5.40 6.93 17.56
CA ASP A 68 4.06 6.45 17.21
C ASP A 68 3.27 7.40 16.29
N SER A 69 3.88 8.49 15.80
CA SER A 69 3.29 9.31 14.73
C SER A 69 3.25 8.56 13.38
N GLU A 70 2.25 8.84 12.54
CA GLU A 70 2.11 8.22 11.21
C GLU A 70 2.11 9.27 10.09
N LEU A 71 2.64 8.88 8.91
CA LEU A 71 2.81 9.78 7.76
C LEU A 71 2.18 9.18 6.51
N LEU A 72 1.41 10.01 5.81
CA LEU A 72 0.78 9.69 4.52
C LEU A 72 1.12 10.79 3.49
N PRO A 73 1.96 10.51 2.48
CA PRO A 73 2.24 11.45 1.41
C PRO A 73 1.03 11.56 0.46
N LEU A 74 0.78 12.77 -0.03
CA LEU A 74 -0.24 13.08 -1.02
C LEU A 74 0.42 13.32 -2.40
N ALA A 75 -0.34 13.14 -3.47
CA ALA A 75 0.15 13.31 -4.86
C ALA A 75 0.47 14.78 -5.23
N ASP A 76 0.15 15.74 -4.36
CA ASP A 76 0.49 17.15 -4.50
C ASP A 76 1.80 17.55 -3.76
N GLY A 77 2.50 16.57 -3.16
CA GLY A 77 3.74 16.81 -2.44
C GLY A 77 3.56 17.36 -1.02
N ARG A 78 2.34 17.34 -0.47
CA ARG A 78 2.10 17.53 0.97
C ARG A 78 2.14 16.20 1.71
N VAL A 79 2.41 16.23 3.01
CA VAL A 79 2.42 15.03 3.87
C VAL A 79 1.42 15.22 5.00
N LEU A 80 0.42 14.36 5.09
CA LEU A 80 -0.44 14.28 6.28
C LEU A 80 0.35 13.61 7.41
N ILE A 81 0.40 14.26 8.56
CA ILE A 81 0.88 13.68 9.82
C ILE A 81 -0.29 13.43 10.77
N LEU A 82 -0.29 12.24 11.37
CA LEU A 82 -1.14 11.82 12.47
C LEU A 82 -0.28 11.77 13.73
N ARG A 83 -0.61 12.58 14.75
CA ARG A 83 0.09 12.62 16.05
C ARG A 83 -0.84 12.22 17.18
N ARG A 84 -0.36 11.44 18.14
CA ARG A 84 -1.08 11.21 19.40
C ARG A 84 -0.92 12.42 20.33
N VAL A 85 -2.02 12.95 20.87
CA VAL A 85 -2.01 14.08 21.81
C VAL A 85 -2.95 13.73 22.97
N ALA A 86 -2.37 13.19 24.04
CA ALA A 86 -3.07 12.62 25.19
C ALA A 86 -4.06 11.50 24.79
N ASP A 87 -5.36 11.78 24.88
CA ASP A 87 -6.51 10.90 24.65
C ASP A 87 -7.12 11.01 23.25
N ARG A 88 -6.60 11.92 22.42
CA ARG A 88 -7.03 12.16 21.04
C ARG A 88 -5.87 12.12 20.06
N PHE A 89 -6.19 12.09 18.77
CA PHE A 89 -5.23 12.11 17.68
C PHE A 89 -5.39 13.40 16.86
N ALA A 90 -4.32 14.18 16.74
CA ALA A 90 -4.28 15.40 15.94
C ALA A 90 -3.82 15.08 14.50
N LEU A 91 -4.39 15.80 13.53
CA LEU A 91 -4.15 15.61 12.09
C LEU A 91 -3.76 16.94 11.45
N SER A 92 -2.59 16.98 10.82
CA SER A 92 -2.05 18.18 10.17
C SER A 92 -1.45 17.87 8.80
N LEU A 93 -1.47 18.82 7.87
CA LEU A 93 -0.67 18.76 6.64
C LEU A 93 0.64 19.52 6.83
N LEU A 94 1.75 18.84 6.55
CA LEU A 94 3.09 19.40 6.46
C LEU A 94 3.43 19.66 4.98
N TYR A 95 4.05 20.80 4.70
CA TYR A 95 4.47 21.19 3.35
C TYR A 95 5.72 22.08 3.37
N PRO A 96 6.61 22.02 2.35
CA PRO A 96 7.77 22.90 2.28
C PRO A 96 7.37 24.38 2.14
N THR A 97 7.99 25.26 2.93
CA THR A 97 7.81 26.72 2.86
C THR A 97 9.15 27.43 2.95
N GLY A 98 9.82 27.62 1.81
CA GLY A 98 11.14 28.25 1.76
C GLY A 98 12.17 27.44 2.58
N PRO A 99 12.82 28.03 3.60
CA PRO A 99 13.80 27.35 4.45
C PRO A 99 13.18 26.49 5.57
N GLY A 100 11.86 26.41 5.70
CA GLY A 100 11.19 25.70 6.79
C GLY A 100 9.91 24.97 6.37
N THR A 101 9.14 24.53 7.37
CA THR A 101 7.92 23.73 7.20
C THR A 101 6.68 24.54 7.49
N GLY A 102 5.74 24.56 6.56
CA GLY A 102 4.37 25.00 6.81
C GLY A 102 3.57 23.85 7.40
N GLU A 103 2.81 24.13 8.47
CA GLU A 103 1.85 23.19 9.04
C GLU A 103 0.42 23.77 8.98
N LEU A 104 -0.53 22.95 8.52
CA LEU A 104 -1.96 23.26 8.53
C LEU A 104 -2.71 22.19 9.32
N LEU A 105 -3.18 22.53 10.53
CA LEU A 105 -4.05 21.69 11.34
C LEU A 105 -5.38 21.45 10.60
N LEU A 106 -5.72 20.17 10.38
CA LEU A 106 -7.02 19.75 9.81
C LEU A 106 -8.08 19.53 10.90
N GLY A 107 -7.65 19.14 12.10
CA GLY A 107 -8.52 18.85 13.24
C GLY A 107 -7.96 17.75 14.14
N ALA A 108 -8.83 17.12 14.91
CA ALA A 108 -8.49 15.96 15.74
C ALA A 108 -9.64 14.94 15.76
N VAL A 109 -9.32 13.70 16.12
CA VAL A 109 -10.27 12.60 16.31
C VAL A 109 -10.08 12.02 17.71
N GLU A 110 -11.18 11.89 18.46
CA GLU A 110 -11.22 11.23 19.77
C GLU A 110 -11.33 9.71 19.56
N ALA A 111 -10.28 8.97 19.90
CA ALA A 111 -10.18 7.52 19.71
C ALA A 111 -9.12 6.92 20.64
N ARG A 112 -9.26 5.63 21.01
CA ARG A 112 -8.26 4.92 21.82
C ARG A 112 -7.08 4.42 20.99
N GLU A 113 -7.36 4.05 19.75
CA GLU A 113 -6.44 3.62 18.69
C GLU A 113 -6.96 4.24 17.37
N LEU A 114 -6.07 4.89 16.61
CA LEU A 114 -6.34 5.42 15.28
C LEU A 114 -5.13 5.17 14.38
N THR A 115 -5.36 4.57 13.22
CA THR A 115 -4.31 4.14 12.28
C THR A 115 -4.66 4.63 10.88
N LEU A 116 -3.72 5.22 10.15
CA LEU A 116 -3.90 5.65 8.76
C LEU A 116 -4.01 4.43 7.83
N LEU A 117 -4.92 4.53 6.86
CA LEU A 117 -5.03 3.57 5.75
C LEU A 117 -4.05 3.94 4.63
N PRO A 118 -3.61 2.98 3.80
CA PRO A 118 -2.73 3.26 2.66
C PRO A 118 -3.30 4.33 1.71
N PRO A 119 -2.45 5.12 1.02
CA PRO A 119 -2.89 6.26 0.22
C PRO A 119 -4.00 5.90 -0.77
N ALA A 120 -5.06 6.71 -0.81
CA ALA A 120 -6.19 6.46 -1.68
C ALA A 120 -5.79 6.60 -3.17
N PRO A 121 -6.33 5.78 -4.10
CA PRO A 121 -5.94 5.74 -5.51
C PRO A 121 -5.91 7.09 -6.26
N GLY A 122 -6.72 8.07 -5.84
CA GLY A 122 -6.72 9.43 -6.39
C GLY A 122 -5.67 10.39 -5.79
N GLY A 123 -4.84 9.96 -4.84
CA GLY A 123 -3.74 10.75 -4.25
C GLY A 123 -4.11 11.95 -3.37
N VAL A 124 -5.40 12.31 -3.29
CA VAL A 124 -5.91 13.53 -2.62
C VAL A 124 -6.82 13.25 -1.41
N LEU A 125 -7.18 12.00 -1.16
CA LEU A 125 -7.99 11.59 -0.01
C LEU A 125 -7.13 10.79 0.98
N ALA A 126 -7.39 10.95 2.27
CA ALA A 126 -6.81 10.13 3.32
C ALA A 126 -7.90 9.58 4.22
N TYR A 127 -7.74 8.33 4.65
CA TYR A 127 -8.66 7.63 5.52
C TYR A 127 -7.93 7.01 6.71
N ALA A 128 -8.66 6.75 7.79
CA ALA A 128 -8.11 6.13 9.00
C ALA A 128 -9.16 5.23 9.68
N LEU A 129 -8.69 4.23 10.43
CA LEU A 129 -9.52 3.31 11.23
C LEU A 129 -9.43 3.65 12.72
N ALA A 130 -10.54 4.06 13.33
CA ALA A 130 -10.66 4.24 14.77
C ALA A 130 -11.25 2.97 15.40
N VAL A 131 -10.44 2.21 16.16
CA VAL A 131 -10.90 0.96 16.79
C VAL A 131 -11.62 1.26 18.09
N GLY A 132 -12.88 0.82 18.19
CA GLY A 132 -13.71 0.88 19.38
C GLY A 132 -13.97 -0.51 19.99
N GLU A 133 -14.77 -0.55 21.06
CA GLU A 133 -14.98 -1.77 21.86
C GLU A 133 -15.88 -2.82 21.17
N ARG A 134 -16.70 -2.40 20.20
CA ARG A 134 -17.71 -3.24 19.50
C ARG A 134 -17.69 -3.10 17.98
N GLY A 135 -16.92 -2.15 17.47
CA GLY A 135 -16.89 -1.76 16.06
C GLY A 135 -15.67 -0.89 15.75
N THR A 136 -15.39 -0.73 14.47
CA THR A 136 -14.30 0.12 13.95
C THR A 136 -14.90 1.19 13.05
N ALA A 137 -14.69 2.46 13.41
CA ALA A 137 -15.18 3.60 12.64
C ALA A 137 -14.18 3.96 11.55
N LEU A 138 -14.66 4.04 10.30
CA LEU A 138 -13.89 4.59 9.18
C LEU A 138 -14.02 6.10 9.18
N TRP A 139 -12.89 6.80 9.21
CA TRP A 139 -12.82 8.25 9.10
C TRP A 139 -12.19 8.65 7.76
N ARG A 140 -12.74 9.67 7.10
CA ARG A 140 -12.05 10.46 6.07
C ARG A 140 -11.33 11.59 6.79
N VAL A 141 -9.99 11.54 6.82
CA VAL A 141 -9.14 12.47 7.59
C VAL A 141 -8.51 13.56 6.74
N HIS A 142 -8.44 13.37 5.41
CA HIS A 142 -8.12 14.44 4.45
C HIS A 142 -9.00 14.34 3.18
N GLY A 143 -9.12 15.45 2.45
CA GLY A 143 -10.00 15.61 1.28
C GLY A 143 -11.49 15.82 1.63
N GLY A 144 -11.82 15.83 2.92
CA GLY A 144 -13.15 16.14 3.44
C GLY A 144 -13.51 17.63 3.42
N ARG A 145 -14.79 17.95 3.59
CA ARG A 145 -15.29 19.35 3.55
C ARG A 145 -15.05 20.15 4.83
N ARG A 146 -14.84 19.49 5.98
CA ARG A 146 -14.81 20.12 7.32
C ARG A 146 -13.86 19.39 8.28
N GLY A 147 -12.61 19.19 7.86
CA GLY A 147 -11.64 18.41 8.64
C GLY A 147 -11.99 16.92 8.67
N PRO A 148 -11.56 16.17 9.71
CA PRO A 148 -11.86 14.76 9.87
C PRO A 148 -13.36 14.47 10.04
N GLU A 149 -13.89 13.54 9.25
CA GLU A 149 -15.32 13.17 9.28
C GLU A 149 -15.49 11.63 9.28
N ARG A 150 -16.37 11.11 10.16
CA ARG A 150 -16.69 9.68 10.21
C ARG A 150 -17.61 9.31 9.05
N VAL A 151 -17.19 8.34 8.25
CA VAL A 151 -17.90 7.85 7.06
C VAL A 151 -18.90 6.76 7.44
N THR A 152 -18.44 5.73 8.15
CA THR A 152 -19.25 4.56 8.55
C THR A 152 -18.65 3.90 9.81
N GLU A 153 -19.36 2.92 10.37
CA GLU A 153 -18.86 2.07 11.45
C GLU A 153 -19.13 0.60 11.13
N VAL A 154 -18.08 -0.22 11.18
CA VAL A 154 -18.12 -1.65 10.85
C VAL A 154 -18.10 -2.46 12.15
N PRO A 155 -19.05 -3.38 12.40
CA PRO A 155 -19.02 -4.23 13.60
C PRO A 155 -17.76 -5.09 13.70
N GLY A 156 -17.18 -5.24 14.89
CA GLY A 156 -15.91 -5.93 15.11
C GLY A 156 -14.65 -5.07 14.90
N ARG A 157 -13.47 -5.69 14.97
CA ARG A 157 -12.17 -5.02 14.84
C ARG A 157 -11.68 -5.10 13.40
N CYS A 158 -11.51 -3.97 12.73
CA CYS A 158 -10.97 -3.92 11.36
C CYS A 158 -9.48 -3.53 11.36
N THR A 159 -8.72 -4.19 10.49
CA THR A 159 -7.30 -3.95 10.21
C THR A 159 -7.03 -4.06 8.69
N GLY A 160 -5.76 -3.95 8.29
CA GLY A 160 -5.37 -3.95 6.89
C GLY A 160 -5.80 -2.67 6.18
N GLY A 161 -6.29 -2.79 4.95
CA GLY A 161 -6.64 -1.66 4.10
C GLY A 161 -6.08 -1.83 2.69
N VAL A 162 -6.88 -2.38 1.78
CA VAL A 162 -6.48 -2.61 0.40
C VAL A 162 -7.53 -2.02 -0.54
N TRP A 163 -7.11 -1.14 -1.45
CA TRP A 163 -7.97 -0.54 -2.46
C TRP A 163 -8.17 -1.51 -3.63
N LEU A 164 -9.40 -1.68 -4.09
CA LEU A 164 -9.76 -2.66 -5.15
C LEU A 164 -10.05 -2.04 -6.52
N ASP A 165 -10.03 -0.71 -6.63
CA ASP A 165 -10.26 0.02 -7.88
C ASP A 165 -9.36 1.26 -7.96
N ARG A 166 -9.39 1.94 -9.13
CA ARG A 166 -8.59 3.13 -9.42
C ARG A 166 -9.24 4.45 -9.00
N ASP A 167 -10.52 4.45 -8.65
CA ASP A 167 -11.29 5.65 -8.29
C ASP A 167 -11.29 5.90 -6.76
N GLY A 168 -10.90 4.90 -5.97
CA GLY A 168 -10.89 4.95 -4.50
C GLY A 168 -12.24 4.65 -3.87
N ARG A 169 -13.09 3.85 -4.53
CA ARG A 169 -14.45 3.55 -4.08
C ARG A 169 -14.53 2.32 -3.17
N LEU A 170 -13.86 1.23 -3.53
CA LEU A 170 -13.96 -0.07 -2.88
C LEU A 170 -12.73 -0.29 -1.99
N LEU A 171 -12.94 -0.22 -0.68
CA LEU A 171 -11.91 -0.45 0.34
C LEU A 171 -12.13 -1.80 1.01
N ALA A 172 -11.18 -2.71 0.84
CA ALA A 172 -11.14 -3.98 1.56
C ALA A 172 -10.48 -3.81 2.93
N LEU A 173 -11.14 -4.32 3.98
CA LEU A 173 -10.68 -4.34 5.37
C LEU A 173 -10.74 -5.77 5.91
N ASP A 174 -9.73 -6.17 6.67
CA ASP A 174 -9.72 -7.45 7.38
C ASP A 174 -10.45 -7.29 8.71
N ARG A 175 -11.63 -7.90 8.84
CA ARG A 175 -12.53 -7.73 9.98
C ARG A 175 -12.50 -8.97 10.87
N GLU A 176 -12.06 -8.80 12.10
CA GLU A 176 -12.20 -9.78 13.17
C GLU A 176 -13.59 -9.65 13.82
N LEU A 177 -14.36 -10.74 13.80
CA LEU A 177 -15.66 -10.84 14.44
C LEU A 177 -15.88 -12.28 14.90
N GLY A 178 -16.30 -12.49 16.15
CA GLY A 178 -16.50 -13.83 16.71
C GLY A 178 -15.23 -14.70 16.79
N GLY A 179 -14.05 -14.07 16.86
CA GLY A 179 -12.76 -14.78 16.89
C GLY A 179 -12.25 -15.27 15.52
N ARG A 180 -12.93 -14.92 14.42
CA ARG A 180 -12.48 -15.20 13.05
C ARG A 180 -12.21 -13.91 12.30
N THR A 181 -11.08 -13.82 11.60
CA THR A 181 -10.79 -12.72 10.66
C THR A 181 -11.35 -13.05 9.27
N LYS A 182 -12.07 -12.12 8.64
CA LYS A 182 -12.58 -12.21 7.26
C LYS A 182 -12.48 -10.86 6.56
N THR A 183 -12.04 -10.84 5.29
CA THR A 183 -12.00 -9.60 4.51
C THR A 183 -13.41 -9.19 4.05
N VAL A 184 -13.79 -7.95 4.36
CA VAL A 184 -14.99 -7.27 3.87
C VAL A 184 -14.63 -6.10 2.97
N VAL A 185 -15.49 -5.74 2.03
CA VAL A 185 -15.37 -4.55 1.19
C VAL A 185 -16.41 -3.53 1.62
N LEU A 186 -15.97 -2.29 1.80
CA LEU A 186 -16.80 -1.11 1.99
C LEU A 186 -16.95 -0.38 0.65
N ASP A 187 -18.19 -0.13 0.24
CA ASP A 187 -18.50 0.70 -0.93
C ASP A 187 -18.68 2.17 -0.49
N LEU A 188 -17.63 2.98 -0.69
CA LEU A 188 -17.58 4.36 -0.18
C LEU A 188 -18.51 5.33 -0.93
N GLU A 189 -18.88 5.05 -2.19
CA GLU A 189 -19.94 5.79 -2.90
C GLU A 189 -21.32 5.55 -2.24
N ARG A 190 -21.49 4.40 -1.58
CA ARG A 190 -22.70 4.03 -0.83
C ARG A 190 -22.60 4.34 0.66
N GLY A 191 -21.75 5.29 1.04
CA GLY A 191 -21.55 5.66 2.45
C GLY A 191 -20.86 4.57 3.28
N GLY A 192 -20.15 3.64 2.64
CA GLY A 192 -19.46 2.55 3.32
C GLY A 192 -20.35 1.33 3.61
N GLU A 193 -21.27 0.98 2.71
CA GLU A 193 -22.00 -0.30 2.76
C GLU A 193 -21.00 -1.47 2.79
N ALA A 194 -21.05 -2.31 3.82
CA ALA A 194 -20.12 -3.42 4.02
C ALA A 194 -20.64 -4.73 3.40
N SER A 195 -19.75 -5.47 2.72
CA SER A 195 -20.07 -6.78 2.13
C SER A 195 -18.90 -7.78 2.22
N PRO A 196 -19.12 -9.11 2.33
CA PRO A 196 -18.03 -10.09 2.36
C PRO A 196 -17.26 -10.14 1.03
N LEU A 197 -15.94 -10.35 1.11
CA LEU A 197 -15.06 -10.59 -0.05
C LEU A 197 -14.33 -11.94 0.05
N LEU A 198 -13.62 -12.17 1.17
CA LEU A 198 -12.88 -13.41 1.42
C LEU A 198 -13.47 -14.15 2.61
N GLN A 199 -14.00 -15.34 2.34
CA GLN A 199 -14.49 -16.31 3.31
C GLN A 199 -14.29 -17.72 2.74
N ILE A 200 -13.04 -18.20 2.78
CA ILE A 200 -12.61 -19.41 2.06
C ILE A 200 -13.17 -20.68 2.73
N THR A 201 -13.26 -20.69 4.06
CA THR A 201 -14.11 -21.59 4.86
C THR A 201 -14.80 -20.80 5.96
N GLU A 202 -15.67 -21.43 6.74
CA GLU A 202 -16.24 -20.79 7.95
C GLU A 202 -15.15 -20.56 9.01
N GLU A 203 -14.41 -21.61 9.37
CA GLU A 203 -13.42 -21.62 10.46
C GLU A 203 -12.07 -20.94 10.16
N SER A 204 -11.82 -20.50 8.93
CA SER A 204 -10.52 -19.89 8.58
C SER A 204 -10.38 -18.44 9.05
N ASN A 205 -9.15 -17.95 9.08
CA ASN A 205 -8.79 -16.54 9.18
C ASN A 205 -8.30 -16.04 7.81
N ASP A 206 -9.17 -15.38 7.05
CA ASP A 206 -8.86 -14.86 5.71
C ASP A 206 -8.48 -13.38 5.79
N ARG A 207 -7.34 -13.02 5.17
CA ARG A 207 -6.75 -11.68 5.19
C ARG A 207 -6.25 -11.26 3.81
N LEU A 208 -6.66 -10.09 3.32
CA LEU A 208 -6.19 -9.56 2.03
C LEU A 208 -4.96 -8.67 2.25
N LEU A 209 -3.83 -9.04 1.64
CA LEU A 209 -2.56 -8.36 1.84
C LEU A 209 -2.24 -7.33 0.75
N LEU A 210 -2.65 -7.60 -0.48
CA LEU A 210 -2.38 -6.75 -1.65
C LEU A 210 -3.40 -7.05 -2.76
N ALA A 211 -3.74 -6.03 -3.54
CA ALA A 211 -4.49 -6.16 -4.79
C ALA A 211 -3.83 -5.32 -5.88
N ASP A 212 -3.97 -5.72 -7.13
CA ASP A 212 -3.76 -4.86 -8.30
C ASP A 212 -5.10 -4.70 -9.06
N PRO A 213 -5.65 -3.48 -9.20
CA PRO A 213 -6.96 -3.27 -9.81
C PRO A 213 -6.94 -3.40 -11.35
N ASP A 214 -5.77 -3.33 -12.00
CA ASP A 214 -5.68 -3.40 -13.47
C ASP A 214 -5.78 -4.86 -13.96
N SER A 215 -5.11 -5.79 -13.27
CA SER A 215 -5.14 -7.22 -13.53
C SER A 215 -6.23 -7.97 -12.75
N GLY A 216 -6.74 -7.37 -11.67
CA GLY A 216 -7.63 -8.03 -10.72
C GLY A 216 -6.92 -9.04 -9.81
N LEU A 217 -5.58 -9.10 -9.80
CA LEU A 217 -4.83 -10.01 -8.94
C LEU A 217 -5.06 -9.67 -7.45
N LEU A 218 -5.43 -10.68 -6.66
CA LEU A 218 -5.52 -10.60 -5.20
C LEU A 218 -4.45 -11.50 -4.56
N LEU A 219 -3.65 -10.96 -3.64
CA LEU A 219 -2.72 -11.69 -2.77
C LEU A 219 -3.26 -11.67 -1.34
N LEU A 220 -3.42 -12.86 -0.76
CA LEU A 220 -4.04 -13.04 0.55
C LEU A 220 -3.22 -13.97 1.44
N ARG A 221 -3.58 -14.02 2.72
CA ARG A 221 -3.16 -15.04 3.67
C ARG A 221 -4.39 -15.73 4.24
N SER A 222 -4.33 -17.05 4.37
CA SER A 222 -5.38 -17.86 4.98
C SER A 222 -4.80 -19.13 5.60
N ASP A 223 -5.42 -19.58 6.68
CA ASP A 223 -5.20 -20.87 7.33
C ASP A 223 -6.13 -21.97 6.81
N ALA A 224 -7.03 -21.67 5.87
CA ALA A 224 -7.94 -22.64 5.23
C ALA A 224 -7.26 -23.90 4.65
N PRO A 225 -5.99 -23.89 4.19
CA PRO A 225 -5.24 -25.10 3.83
C PRO A 225 -4.76 -25.96 5.02
N GLY A 226 -5.24 -25.70 6.24
CA GLY A 226 -4.86 -26.36 7.49
C GLY A 226 -3.70 -25.69 8.26
N HIS A 227 -3.08 -24.66 7.68
CA HIS A 227 -2.03 -23.84 8.29
C HIS A 227 -1.91 -22.51 7.55
N ASP A 228 -1.31 -21.51 8.19
CA ASP A 228 -1.19 -20.13 7.69
C ASP A 228 -0.32 -20.07 6.40
N ARG A 229 -0.92 -19.71 5.25
CA ARG A 229 -0.25 -19.67 3.94
C ARG A 229 -0.58 -18.43 3.14
N LEU A 230 0.37 -17.98 2.31
CA LEU A 230 0.08 -17.08 1.19
C LEU A 230 -0.71 -17.82 0.11
N GLY A 231 -1.76 -17.19 -0.37
CA GLY A 231 -2.55 -17.62 -1.53
C GLY A 231 -2.81 -16.46 -2.49
N TRP A 232 -3.34 -16.78 -3.67
CA TRP A 232 -3.78 -15.79 -4.64
C TRP A 232 -5.12 -16.15 -5.28
N GLY A 233 -5.83 -15.13 -5.74
CA GLY A 233 -7.09 -15.24 -6.47
C GLY A 233 -7.25 -14.10 -7.46
N VAL A 234 -8.44 -14.01 -8.07
CA VAL A 234 -8.78 -12.94 -9.04
C VAL A 234 -10.09 -12.30 -8.61
N LEU A 235 -10.12 -10.97 -8.51
CA LEU A 235 -11.26 -10.19 -8.06
C LEU A 235 -12.51 -10.46 -8.91
N GLY A 236 -13.63 -10.78 -8.26
CA GLY A 236 -14.90 -11.09 -8.92
C GLY A 236 -14.95 -12.43 -9.67
N SER A 237 -13.88 -13.23 -9.63
CA SER A 237 -13.86 -14.58 -10.22
C SER A 237 -14.63 -15.57 -9.35
N SER A 238 -15.18 -16.62 -9.98
CA SER A 238 -15.68 -17.82 -9.29
C SER A 238 -14.62 -18.91 -9.15
N LEU A 239 -13.38 -18.67 -9.60
CA LEU A 239 -12.29 -19.64 -9.48
C LEU A 239 -11.76 -19.72 -8.04
N PRO A 240 -11.34 -20.92 -7.58
CA PRO A 240 -10.83 -21.09 -6.22
C PRO A 240 -9.52 -20.33 -5.98
N VAL A 241 -9.35 -19.84 -4.75
CA VAL A 241 -8.07 -19.35 -4.26
C VAL A 241 -7.02 -20.47 -4.34
N ARG A 242 -5.83 -20.12 -4.84
CA ARG A 242 -4.71 -21.05 -5.06
C ARG A 242 -3.61 -20.78 -4.04
N PHE A 243 -3.00 -21.83 -3.50
CA PHE A 243 -1.92 -21.74 -2.49
C PHE A 243 -0.62 -22.41 -2.98
N PRO A 244 0.23 -21.71 -3.75
CA PRO A 244 1.45 -22.29 -4.32
C PRO A 244 2.52 -22.58 -3.25
N GLU A 245 3.10 -23.78 -3.25
CA GLU A 245 4.18 -24.14 -2.30
C GLU A 245 5.39 -23.20 -2.41
N CYS A 246 5.66 -22.65 -3.61
CA CYS A 246 6.77 -21.71 -3.81
C CYS A 246 6.61 -20.37 -3.06
N LEU A 247 5.40 -19.99 -2.64
CA LEU A 247 5.12 -18.81 -1.81
C LEU A 247 5.27 -19.09 -0.30
N ARG A 248 5.65 -20.31 0.09
CA ARG A 248 6.07 -20.67 1.44
C ARG A 248 7.61 -20.68 1.52
N PRO A 249 8.25 -19.70 2.17
CA PRO A 249 9.64 -19.86 2.59
C PRO A 249 9.72 -21.01 3.61
N ALA A 250 10.81 -21.77 3.62
CA ALA A 250 11.01 -22.80 4.64
C ALA A 250 11.31 -22.16 6.01
N ASP A 251 12.12 -21.10 6.01
CA ASP A 251 12.79 -20.57 7.21
C ASP A 251 12.35 -19.14 7.56
N GLY A 252 11.11 -18.75 7.22
CA GLY A 252 10.62 -17.40 7.46
C GLY A 252 9.30 -17.04 6.80
N PHE A 253 8.94 -15.75 6.85
CA PHE A 253 7.66 -15.24 6.34
C PHE A 253 7.87 -14.38 5.10
N ALA A 254 6.98 -14.54 4.12
CA ALA A 254 6.86 -13.66 2.97
C ALA A 254 5.68 -12.70 3.16
N THR A 255 5.92 -11.42 2.85
CA THR A 255 4.94 -10.33 2.90
C THR A 255 4.97 -9.57 1.57
N PRO A 256 3.91 -9.60 0.74
CA PRO A 256 3.86 -8.81 -0.48
C PRO A 256 3.79 -7.32 -0.14
N PHE A 257 4.43 -6.47 -0.96
CA PHE A 257 4.41 -5.01 -0.76
C PHE A 257 4.15 -4.19 -2.03
N ALA A 258 4.39 -4.75 -3.22
CA ALA A 258 4.07 -4.09 -4.49
C ALA A 258 3.70 -5.11 -5.57
N ALA A 259 2.75 -4.75 -6.43
CA ALA A 259 2.34 -5.49 -7.62
C ALA A 259 2.64 -4.65 -8.88
N GLN A 260 2.86 -5.29 -10.02
CA GLN A 260 3.16 -4.63 -11.30
C GLN A 260 1.88 -4.08 -11.94
N PRO A 261 1.72 -2.76 -12.07
CA PRO A 261 0.54 -2.17 -12.69
C PRO A 261 0.51 -2.41 -14.21
N GLY A 262 -0.63 -2.13 -14.83
CA GLY A 262 -0.81 -2.16 -16.28
C GLY A 262 -0.94 -3.56 -16.88
N GLN A 263 -0.95 -4.64 -16.08
CA GLN A 263 -1.18 -6.01 -16.56
C GLN A 263 -2.68 -6.27 -16.79
N MET A 264 -3.27 -5.45 -17.67
CA MET A 264 -4.72 -5.33 -17.88
C MET A 264 -5.38 -6.70 -18.09
N LEU A 265 -6.23 -7.12 -17.15
CA LEU A 265 -6.93 -8.41 -17.12
C LEU A 265 -6.02 -9.66 -17.25
N THR A 266 -4.73 -9.57 -16.94
CA THR A 266 -3.75 -10.67 -17.01
C THR A 266 -3.05 -10.90 -15.66
N PRO A 267 -3.79 -11.34 -14.61
CA PRO A 267 -3.25 -11.50 -13.26
C PRO A 267 -2.10 -12.52 -13.21
N GLU A 268 -2.08 -13.52 -14.09
CA GLU A 268 -0.97 -14.47 -14.24
C GLU A 268 0.37 -13.82 -14.62
N SER A 269 0.35 -12.67 -15.30
CA SER A 269 1.56 -11.93 -15.75
C SER A 269 2.06 -10.91 -14.74
N CYS A 270 1.20 -10.47 -13.81
CA CYS A 270 1.52 -9.50 -12.78
C CYS A 270 2.64 -9.98 -11.86
N ALA A 271 3.78 -9.28 -11.90
CA ALA A 271 4.86 -9.48 -10.96
C ALA A 271 4.49 -8.91 -9.58
N VAL A 272 4.86 -9.62 -8.53
CA VAL A 272 4.69 -9.21 -7.14
C VAL A 272 6.06 -9.19 -6.48
N ALA A 273 6.36 -8.09 -5.77
CA ALA A 273 7.52 -7.96 -4.92
C ALA A 273 7.14 -8.30 -3.48
N LEU A 274 7.96 -9.13 -2.83
CA LEU A 274 7.75 -9.62 -1.48
C LEU A 274 8.96 -9.35 -0.62
N ARG A 275 8.75 -8.91 0.62
CA ARG A 275 9.76 -8.95 1.66
C ARG A 275 9.78 -10.35 2.24
N ILE A 276 10.95 -10.99 2.31
CA ILE A 276 11.12 -12.30 2.92
C ILE A 276 12.01 -12.12 4.16
N ASP A 277 11.43 -12.25 5.34
CA ASP A 277 12.16 -12.15 6.61
C ASP A 277 12.46 -13.56 7.13
N THR A 278 13.75 -13.90 7.27
CA THR A 278 14.28 -15.17 7.81
C THR A 278 15.20 -14.90 9.00
N ALA A 279 15.64 -15.95 9.69
CA ALA A 279 16.63 -15.83 10.79
C ALA A 279 17.93 -15.13 10.35
N ASP A 280 18.40 -15.40 9.12
CA ASP A 280 19.57 -14.74 8.50
C ASP A 280 19.33 -13.27 8.10
N GLY A 281 18.15 -12.71 8.37
CA GLY A 281 17.75 -11.35 8.00
C GLY A 281 16.76 -11.28 6.82
N THR A 282 16.69 -10.11 6.19
CA THR A 282 15.68 -9.79 5.18
C THR A 282 16.23 -9.97 3.76
N ARG A 283 15.49 -10.67 2.90
CA ARG A 283 15.76 -10.82 1.47
C ARG A 283 14.61 -10.27 0.63
N LEU A 284 14.89 -9.95 -0.63
CA LEU A 284 13.87 -9.56 -1.61
C LEU A 284 13.36 -10.80 -2.34
N GLY A 285 12.04 -10.92 -2.47
CA GLY A 285 11.37 -11.90 -3.30
C GLY A 285 10.69 -11.26 -4.50
N VAL A 286 10.70 -11.94 -5.65
CA VAL A 286 9.84 -11.63 -6.80
C VAL A 286 9.13 -12.89 -7.26
N TRP A 287 7.83 -12.79 -7.52
CA TRP A 287 6.99 -13.91 -7.95
C TRP A 287 5.96 -13.46 -8.99
N ARG A 288 5.52 -14.40 -9.83
CA ARG A 288 4.41 -14.28 -10.78
C ARG A 288 3.58 -15.57 -10.73
N PRO A 289 2.24 -15.51 -10.88
CA PRO A 289 1.46 -16.74 -10.90
C PRO A 289 1.75 -17.66 -12.09
N SER A 290 2.10 -17.10 -13.25
CA SER A 290 2.59 -17.83 -14.44
C SER A 290 3.91 -18.56 -14.19
N GLU A 291 4.94 -17.86 -13.69
CA GLU A 291 6.29 -18.42 -13.47
C GLU A 291 6.32 -19.51 -12.37
N ARG A 292 5.29 -19.58 -11.50
CA ARG A 292 5.12 -20.58 -10.42
C ARG A 292 6.34 -20.77 -9.50
N ARG A 293 7.26 -19.80 -9.47
CA ARG A 293 8.53 -19.84 -8.74
C ARG A 293 8.77 -18.50 -8.05
N LEU A 294 9.04 -18.55 -6.74
CA LEU A 294 9.53 -17.40 -6.00
C LEU A 294 11.04 -17.25 -6.26
N ARG A 295 11.42 -16.20 -6.99
CA ARG A 295 12.81 -15.78 -7.17
C ARG A 295 13.24 -15.00 -5.94
N ARG A 296 14.47 -15.18 -5.48
CA ARG A 296 15.01 -14.52 -4.28
C ARG A 296 16.31 -13.80 -4.66
N PHE A 297 16.46 -12.58 -4.15
CA PHE A 297 17.58 -11.69 -4.39
C PHE A 297 18.11 -11.16 -3.05
N PRO A 298 19.38 -10.74 -2.96
CA PRO A 298 19.83 -9.92 -1.84
C PRO A 298 18.96 -8.65 -1.75
N ALA A 299 18.73 -8.16 -0.54
CA ALA A 299 18.22 -6.81 -0.36
C ALA A 299 19.29 -5.79 -0.80
N PRO A 300 18.93 -4.71 -1.52
CA PRO A 300 19.85 -3.59 -1.74
C PRO A 300 20.32 -2.99 -0.42
N GLU A 301 21.54 -2.44 -0.40
CA GLU A 301 22.07 -1.73 0.77
C GLU A 301 21.15 -0.56 1.14
N GLY A 302 20.89 -0.38 2.44
CA GLY A 302 20.01 0.67 2.93
C GLY A 302 18.52 0.53 2.58
N TRP A 303 18.08 -0.58 1.95
CA TRP A 303 16.67 -0.73 1.54
C TRP A 303 15.70 -0.53 2.71
N LEU A 304 14.74 0.39 2.53
CA LEU A 304 13.67 0.67 3.48
C LEU A 304 12.65 -0.49 3.44
N LYS A 305 13.00 -1.55 4.17
CA LYS A 305 12.40 -2.89 4.20
C LYS A 305 10.87 -2.95 4.03
N GLY A 306 10.42 -3.30 2.82
CA GLY A 306 9.00 -3.45 2.48
C GLY A 306 8.36 -2.19 1.88
N ALA A 307 9.14 -1.15 1.59
CA ALA A 307 8.75 -0.07 0.70
C ALA A 307 9.33 -0.31 -0.71
N GLY A 308 8.54 0.03 -1.73
CA GLY A 308 8.95 0.01 -3.13
C GLY A 308 7.74 0.02 -4.06
N LEU A 309 7.97 0.27 -5.34
CA LEU A 309 6.92 0.31 -6.36
C LEU A 309 7.40 -0.32 -7.67
N TRP A 310 6.49 -0.93 -8.42
CA TRP A 310 6.78 -1.39 -9.78
C TRP A 310 6.43 -0.31 -10.79
N THR A 311 7.29 -0.08 -11.76
CA THR A 311 6.90 0.61 -13.00
C THR A 311 6.01 -0.32 -13.84
N ALA A 312 5.17 0.25 -14.72
CA ALA A 312 4.42 -0.55 -15.69
C ALA A 312 5.36 -1.34 -16.65
N SER A 313 6.55 -0.79 -16.94
CA SER A 313 7.60 -1.46 -17.72
C SER A 313 8.22 -2.68 -17.03
N GLY A 314 7.99 -2.89 -15.73
CA GLY A 314 8.49 -4.06 -15.00
C GLY A 314 9.85 -3.88 -14.33
N GLU A 315 10.28 -2.63 -14.11
CA GLU A 315 11.37 -2.32 -13.18
C GLU A 315 10.81 -2.19 -11.76
N LEU A 316 11.53 -2.73 -10.79
CA LEU A 316 11.19 -2.61 -9.36
C LEU A 316 12.06 -1.52 -8.74
N LEU A 317 11.42 -0.46 -8.23
CA LEU A 317 12.08 0.67 -7.56
C LEU A 317 12.01 0.48 -6.05
N LEU A 318 13.16 0.54 -5.38
CA LEU A 318 13.32 0.24 -3.96
C LEU A 318 13.99 1.43 -3.25
N PRO A 319 13.22 2.28 -2.54
CA PRO A 319 13.76 3.37 -1.74
C PRO A 319 14.78 2.87 -0.71
N CYS A 320 15.94 3.50 -0.66
CA CYS A 320 17.04 3.12 0.21
C CYS A 320 17.73 4.34 0.85
N ALA A 321 18.24 4.15 2.05
CA ALA A 321 19.01 5.15 2.79
C ALA A 321 20.21 4.51 3.49
N THR A 322 21.40 5.07 3.29
CA THR A 322 22.65 4.75 3.98
C THR A 322 23.25 6.02 4.57
N GLU A 323 24.30 5.89 5.40
CA GLU A 323 25.06 7.03 5.94
C GLU A 323 25.65 7.92 4.83
N THR A 324 26.05 7.31 3.70
CA THR A 324 26.63 8.00 2.54
C THR A 324 25.61 8.47 1.50
N MET A 325 24.35 8.04 1.64
CA MET A 325 23.26 8.33 0.70
C MET A 325 21.92 8.30 1.47
N PRO A 326 21.56 9.39 2.19
CA PRO A 326 20.42 9.40 3.11
C PRO A 326 19.05 9.32 2.39
N CYS A 327 19.04 9.60 1.08
CA CYS A 327 17.92 9.38 0.17
C CYS A 327 18.45 8.82 -1.16
N GLY A 328 17.86 7.73 -1.63
CA GLY A 328 18.22 7.05 -2.88
C GLY A 328 17.14 6.07 -3.31
N VAL A 329 17.24 5.59 -4.55
CA VAL A 329 16.36 4.55 -5.10
C VAL A 329 17.20 3.54 -5.84
N ALA A 330 17.17 2.29 -5.38
CA ALA A 330 17.72 1.16 -6.11
C ALA A 330 16.71 0.69 -7.16
N ARG A 331 17.08 0.79 -8.44
CA ARG A 331 16.34 0.26 -9.58
C ARG A 331 16.78 -1.16 -9.86
N MET A 332 15.84 -2.09 -9.90
CA MET A 332 16.09 -3.47 -10.31
C MET A 332 15.36 -3.75 -11.62
N ALA A 333 16.13 -3.81 -12.72
CA ALA A 333 15.65 -4.35 -13.99
C ALA A 333 15.51 -5.87 -13.85
N VAL A 334 14.38 -6.31 -13.28
CA VAL A 334 14.10 -7.74 -13.09
C VAL A 334 13.98 -8.38 -14.49
N PRO A 335 14.72 -9.46 -14.79
CA PRO A 335 14.53 -10.21 -16.03
C PRO A 335 13.18 -10.94 -15.98
N LEU A 336 12.10 -10.21 -16.27
CA LEU A 336 10.75 -10.74 -16.41
C LEU A 336 10.74 -11.67 -17.62
N GLY A 337 10.34 -12.92 -17.42
CA GLY A 337 10.32 -13.88 -18.51
C GLY A 337 9.38 -13.40 -19.60
N ALA A 338 9.90 -13.26 -20.83
CA ALA A 338 9.05 -13.16 -22.01
C ALA A 338 8.33 -14.49 -22.21
N GLU A 339 7.04 -14.45 -22.56
CA GLU A 339 6.36 -15.65 -23.05
C GLU A 339 7.02 -16.06 -24.37
N ALA A 340 7.83 -17.13 -24.33
CA ALA A 340 8.42 -17.68 -25.53
C ALA A 340 7.29 -18.25 -26.41
N PRO A 341 7.05 -17.74 -27.63
CA PRO A 341 6.06 -18.32 -28.53
C PRO A 341 6.47 -19.77 -28.82
N GLY A 342 5.54 -20.71 -28.65
CA GLY A 342 5.84 -22.14 -28.51
C GLY A 342 6.69 -22.73 -29.63
N GLY A 343 7.98 -22.89 -29.36
CA GLY A 343 8.96 -23.55 -30.23
C GLY A 343 9.72 -24.62 -29.44
N ALA A 344 9.83 -25.83 -30.01
CA ALA A 344 10.41 -26.97 -29.32
C ALA A 344 11.89 -27.16 -29.64
N GLY A 345 12.71 -27.46 -28.62
CA GLY A 345 14.01 -28.12 -28.78
C GLY A 345 15.21 -27.42 -28.13
N ALA A 346 16.23 -28.23 -27.84
CA ALA A 346 17.55 -27.88 -27.30
C ALA A 346 17.59 -27.13 -25.95
N GLY A 347 18.11 -27.81 -24.92
CA GLY A 347 18.36 -27.20 -23.60
C GLY A 347 19.70 -26.49 -23.51
N GLY A 348 19.73 -25.35 -22.82
CA GLY A 348 20.94 -24.68 -22.36
C GLY A 348 20.75 -24.22 -20.91
N GLY A 349 21.65 -24.59 -20.01
CA GLY A 349 21.55 -24.23 -18.60
C GLY A 349 21.92 -22.77 -18.37
N VAL A 350 20.93 -21.88 -18.25
CA VAL A 350 21.16 -20.46 -17.95
C VAL A 350 21.52 -20.29 -16.47
N THR A 351 22.81 -20.37 -16.17
CA THR A 351 23.39 -19.98 -14.89
C THR A 351 23.30 -18.46 -14.73
N GLY A 352 22.75 -17.99 -13.61
CA GLY A 352 22.91 -16.61 -13.14
C GLY A 352 22.50 -15.53 -14.13
N ALA A 353 21.19 -15.29 -14.29
CA ALA A 353 20.72 -14.04 -14.88
C ALA A 353 21.11 -12.86 -13.96
N GLU A 354 22.18 -12.16 -14.33
CA GLU A 354 22.69 -10.99 -13.63
C GLU A 354 21.61 -9.89 -13.61
N VAL A 355 21.27 -9.41 -12.41
CA VAL A 355 20.33 -8.29 -12.25
C VAL A 355 21.15 -7.04 -12.06
N ALA A 356 21.16 -6.16 -13.06
CA ALA A 356 21.69 -4.82 -12.92
C ALA A 356 20.88 -4.07 -11.84
N VAL A 357 21.54 -3.74 -10.72
CA VAL A 357 21.01 -2.86 -9.69
C VAL A 357 21.66 -1.50 -9.88
N VAL A 358 20.91 -0.54 -10.42
CA VAL A 358 21.36 0.84 -10.59
C VAL A 358 20.84 1.65 -9.41
N VAL A 359 21.65 2.55 -8.85
CA VAL A 359 21.26 3.39 -7.72
C VAL A 359 21.48 4.85 -8.08
N ASP A 360 20.39 5.59 -8.22
CA ASP A 360 20.42 7.03 -8.48
C ASP A 360 20.82 7.77 -7.19
N ARG A 361 21.70 8.78 -7.31
CA ARG A 361 22.38 9.40 -6.16
C ARG A 361 22.33 10.92 -6.22
N VAL A 362 22.00 11.55 -5.10
CA VAL A 362 22.21 12.98 -4.87
C VAL A 362 23.17 13.17 -3.69
N THR A 363 24.25 13.94 -3.88
CA THR A 363 25.08 14.42 -2.75
C THR A 363 24.53 15.75 -2.26
N ALA A 364 23.94 15.77 -1.07
CA ALA A 364 23.38 16.99 -0.47
C ALA A 364 24.49 17.99 -0.10
N THR A 365 24.74 18.96 -0.97
CA THR A 365 25.79 19.97 -0.79
C THR A 365 25.25 21.29 -0.24
N GLY A 366 25.55 21.55 1.04
CA GLY A 366 25.64 22.91 1.57
C GLY A 366 24.36 23.55 2.10
N VAL A 367 24.04 23.28 3.38
CA VAL A 367 23.39 24.28 4.25
C VAL A 367 24.28 24.45 5.48
N ALA A 368 25.30 25.31 5.37
CA ALA A 368 26.21 25.59 6.47
C ALA A 368 25.57 26.55 7.48
N SER A 369 25.44 26.13 8.74
CA SER A 369 24.97 27.00 9.82
C SER A 369 26.01 28.08 10.10
N LEU A 370 25.61 29.36 10.03
CA LEU A 370 26.45 30.50 10.39
C LEU A 370 26.14 30.96 11.82
N THR A 371 26.94 30.47 12.77
CA THR A 371 27.00 30.97 14.15
C THR A 371 28.45 30.99 14.63
N ASP A 372 28.93 32.19 14.94
CA ASP A 372 30.07 32.55 15.81
C ASP A 372 31.40 31.78 15.73
N VAL A 373 32.40 32.44 15.11
CA VAL A 373 33.75 32.54 15.70
C VAL A 373 34.23 33.98 15.58
N THR A 374 34.46 34.64 16.71
CA THR A 374 35.15 35.94 16.80
C THR A 374 36.65 35.76 17.06
N ASP A 375 37.44 36.71 16.55
CA ASP A 375 38.87 36.94 16.81
C ASP A 375 39.88 35.85 16.42
N ILE A 376 40.86 36.23 15.58
CA ILE A 376 42.27 36.35 16.00
C ILE A 376 43.09 37.19 15.00
N VAL A 377 43.56 38.34 15.50
CA VAL A 377 44.82 39.08 15.25
C VAL A 377 45.52 38.99 13.87
N ASP A 378 45.39 40.10 13.14
CA ASP A 378 46.37 40.75 12.22
C ASP A 378 47.83 40.25 12.19
N ARG A 379 48.38 40.08 10.98
CA ARG A 379 49.74 40.55 10.65
C ARG A 379 49.99 40.79 9.14
N GLY A 380 49.82 42.06 8.74
CA GLY A 380 50.56 42.84 7.72
C GLY A 380 51.21 42.22 6.46
N GLY A 381 51.09 42.90 5.30
CA GLY A 381 51.79 42.46 4.08
C GLY A 381 51.70 43.28 2.78
N ALA A 382 51.36 44.59 2.79
CA ALA A 382 51.26 45.37 1.53
C ALA A 382 51.92 46.77 1.59
N ARG A 383 52.91 47.00 0.73
CA ARG A 383 53.28 48.35 0.22
C ARG A 383 52.31 48.67 -0.94
N GLY A 384 51.81 49.89 -1.10
CA GLY A 384 52.51 51.01 -1.76
C GLY A 384 52.65 50.72 -3.27
N ILE A 385 52.13 51.50 -4.23
CA ILE A 385 51.98 52.97 -4.36
C ILE A 385 50.63 53.22 -5.09
N GLY A 386 49.76 54.20 -4.77
CA GLY A 386 49.89 55.66 -4.96
C GLY A 386 49.52 56.06 -6.40
N GLY A 387 48.66 57.06 -6.69
CA GLY A 387 47.88 57.97 -5.82
C GLY A 387 47.14 59.03 -6.67
N THR A 388 46.58 60.07 -6.03
CA THR A 388 45.93 61.29 -6.61
C THR A 388 44.68 61.08 -7.48
N GLY A 389 43.61 61.88 -7.37
CA GLY A 389 43.32 63.00 -6.45
C GLY A 389 41.88 63.54 -6.65
N ASP A 390 41.43 64.42 -5.74
CA ASP A 390 40.20 65.23 -5.66
C ASP A 390 38.84 64.61 -6.11
N ALA A 391 37.78 64.50 -5.29
CA ALA A 391 37.12 65.41 -4.34
C ALA A 391 36.16 66.42 -4.98
N THR A 392 34.84 66.24 -4.78
CA THR A 392 33.94 67.16 -4.03
C THR A 392 32.50 66.60 -3.90
N ASP A 393 32.04 66.50 -2.65
CA ASP A 393 30.73 66.88 -2.07
C ASP A 393 29.35 66.73 -2.76
N ALA A 394 28.36 66.64 -1.85
CA ALA A 394 26.98 67.14 -1.94
C ALA A 394 25.88 66.28 -2.62
N ALA A 395 25.14 65.61 -1.74
CA ALA A 395 23.77 65.15 -1.89
C ALA A 395 22.79 66.13 -2.59
N GLY A 396 21.81 65.59 -3.32
CA GLY A 396 20.74 66.39 -3.94
C GLY A 396 19.59 65.58 -4.56
N THR A 397 18.45 65.60 -3.87
CA THR A 397 17.11 65.09 -4.19
C THR A 397 16.63 65.18 -5.66
N ALA A 398 15.81 64.20 -6.09
CA ALA A 398 14.96 64.21 -7.30
C ALA A 398 13.84 65.30 -7.24
N PRO A 399 12.92 65.49 -8.25
CA PRO A 399 12.65 64.70 -9.45
C PRO A 399 12.43 65.48 -10.78
N GLY A 400 12.20 64.76 -11.89
CA GLY A 400 11.80 65.31 -13.19
C GLY A 400 11.10 64.25 -14.07
N SER A 401 10.28 64.66 -15.05
CA SER A 401 9.39 63.76 -15.82
C SER A 401 9.37 64.08 -17.33
N LYS A 402 9.03 63.05 -18.14
CA LYS A 402 8.94 63.01 -19.64
C LYS A 402 10.31 63.01 -20.35
N GLY A 403 10.55 62.25 -21.43
CA GLY A 403 9.77 61.17 -22.08
C GLY A 403 10.01 61.10 -23.60
N GLY A 404 10.25 59.92 -24.20
CA GLY A 404 10.33 59.76 -25.67
C GLY A 404 10.99 58.48 -26.25
N ILE A 405 10.17 57.52 -26.71
CA ILE A 405 10.28 56.71 -27.95
C ILE A 405 11.66 56.06 -28.35
N VAL A 406 11.83 54.76 -28.03
CA VAL A 406 11.91 53.57 -28.94
C VAL A 406 12.73 53.66 -30.27
N PRO A 407 13.55 52.63 -30.66
CA PRO A 407 14.33 51.62 -29.91
C PRO A 407 15.75 51.32 -30.51
N ASP A 408 16.49 50.35 -29.96
CA ASP A 408 17.25 49.35 -30.75
C ASP A 408 17.35 48.01 -29.96
N ALA A 409 17.75 46.91 -30.61
CA ALA A 409 17.53 45.54 -30.14
C ALA A 409 18.63 44.97 -29.21
N GLY A 410 18.23 44.03 -28.34
CA GLY A 410 19.11 43.35 -27.38
C GLY A 410 18.36 42.25 -26.60
N ASP A 411 18.00 41.17 -27.28
CA ASP A 411 17.19 40.05 -26.78
C ASP A 411 17.91 39.17 -25.73
N ALA A 412 17.26 38.90 -24.58
CA ALA A 412 17.42 37.71 -23.71
C ALA A 412 16.62 37.84 -22.37
N ASP A 413 15.29 37.84 -22.43
CA ASP A 413 14.42 37.67 -21.25
C ASP A 413 14.37 36.17 -20.82
N ASN A 414 13.94 35.74 -19.61
CA ASN A 414 13.22 36.43 -18.54
C ASN A 414 13.51 35.79 -17.15
N ARG A 415 13.03 36.41 -16.06
CA ARG A 415 12.88 35.80 -14.71
C ARG A 415 11.43 35.93 -14.22
N SER A 416 10.99 34.95 -13.42
CA SER A 416 9.66 34.82 -12.81
C SER A 416 8.97 36.12 -12.36
N THR A 417 7.65 36.24 -12.53
CA THR A 417 6.67 36.19 -11.41
C THR A 417 5.19 36.32 -11.84
N ALA A 418 4.30 35.93 -10.90
CA ALA A 418 2.92 36.37 -10.70
C ALA A 418 1.79 35.84 -11.60
N SER A 419 0.61 35.70 -10.98
CA SER A 419 -0.62 35.17 -11.57
C SER A 419 -1.56 36.26 -12.07
N ALA A 420 -2.31 35.96 -13.13
CA ALA A 420 -3.54 36.65 -13.52
C ALA A 420 -4.62 35.61 -13.92
N GLN A 421 -5.87 36.05 -14.05
CA GLN A 421 -7.04 35.15 -14.10
C GLN A 421 -7.45 34.70 -15.52
N LEU A 422 -8.30 33.67 -15.54
CA LEU A 422 -9.03 33.04 -16.66
C LEU A 422 -9.49 33.98 -17.79
N PRO A 423 -9.69 33.41 -18.99
CA PRO A 423 -11.07 33.25 -19.46
C PRO A 423 -11.46 31.79 -19.78
N ASP A 424 -12.77 31.50 -19.75
CA ASP A 424 -13.36 30.22 -20.15
C ASP A 424 -13.10 29.89 -21.63
N THR A 425 -12.58 28.67 -21.90
CA THR A 425 -12.74 28.01 -23.19
C THR A 425 -13.26 26.59 -22.98
N ARG A 426 -14.51 26.34 -23.40
CA ARG A 426 -15.06 24.99 -23.51
C ARG A 426 -14.27 24.20 -24.56
N THR A 427 -13.54 23.18 -24.10
CA THR A 427 -13.02 22.10 -24.95
C THR A 427 -13.53 20.78 -24.39
N GLU A 428 -13.77 19.80 -25.25
CA GLU A 428 -14.53 18.59 -24.88
C GLU A 428 -13.85 17.75 -23.78
N PRO A 429 -14.64 17.11 -22.89
CA PRO A 429 -14.09 16.14 -21.95
C PRO A 429 -13.62 14.90 -22.70
N SER A 430 -12.31 14.67 -22.74
CA SER A 430 -11.71 13.42 -23.19
C SER A 430 -12.34 12.25 -22.44
N ARG A 431 -13.25 11.52 -23.11
CA ARG A 431 -13.90 10.34 -22.54
C ARG A 431 -12.85 9.25 -22.28
N ARG A 432 -12.36 9.19 -21.04
CA ARG A 432 -11.79 7.94 -20.51
C ARG A 432 -12.80 6.83 -20.77
N ALA A 433 -12.34 5.68 -21.25
CA ALA A 433 -13.21 4.53 -21.45
C ALA A 433 -13.84 4.16 -20.10
N ALA A 434 -15.17 4.24 -20.02
CA ALA A 434 -15.90 3.87 -18.83
C ALA A 434 -15.57 2.41 -18.50
N HIS A 435 -14.97 2.18 -17.34
CA HIS A 435 -14.74 0.82 -16.86
C HIS A 435 -16.12 0.14 -16.68
N PRO A 436 -16.22 -1.17 -16.91
CA PRO A 436 -17.49 -1.88 -16.75
C PRO A 436 -18.01 -1.65 -15.33
N LEU A 437 -19.28 -1.21 -15.21
CA LEU A 437 -19.91 -0.92 -13.93
C LEU A 437 -19.83 -2.15 -13.02
N MET A 438 -18.90 -2.12 -12.06
CA MET A 438 -18.65 -3.25 -11.17
C MET A 438 -19.81 -3.38 -10.18
N HIS A 439 -20.78 -4.21 -10.55
CA HIS A 439 -21.75 -4.75 -9.60
C HIS A 439 -20.98 -5.59 -8.57
N ARG A 440 -21.15 -5.21 -7.29
CA ARG A 440 -20.72 -5.86 -6.04
C ARG A 440 -19.87 -7.14 -6.24
N PRO A 441 -18.58 -7.16 -5.85
CA PRO A 441 -17.70 -8.31 -6.09
C PRO A 441 -18.30 -9.59 -5.52
N VAL A 442 -18.30 -10.64 -6.35
CA VAL A 442 -18.75 -11.99 -5.94
C VAL A 442 -17.73 -12.55 -4.95
N PRO A 443 -18.15 -13.12 -3.80
CA PRO A 443 -17.24 -13.78 -2.88
C PRO A 443 -16.53 -14.95 -3.54
N LEU A 444 -15.21 -15.06 -3.37
CA LEU A 444 -14.41 -16.17 -3.91
C LEU A 444 -14.76 -17.47 -3.18
N GLN A 445 -15.23 -18.48 -3.93
CA GLN A 445 -15.68 -19.78 -3.40
C GLN A 445 -14.66 -20.90 -3.60
N GLN A 446 -14.85 -22.02 -2.88
CA GLN A 446 -13.96 -23.18 -2.93
C GLN A 446 -14.11 -24.00 -4.23
N ALA A 447 -13.08 -24.79 -4.54
CA ALA A 447 -13.23 -25.91 -5.46
C ALA A 447 -13.94 -27.08 -4.76
N PRO A 448 -14.79 -27.86 -5.45
CA PRO A 448 -15.22 -29.17 -4.95
C PRO A 448 -14.00 -30.08 -4.71
N LEU A 449 -13.94 -30.73 -3.54
CA LEU A 449 -12.92 -31.74 -3.22
C LEU A 449 -13.28 -33.08 -3.90
N SER A 450 -13.11 -33.14 -5.23
CA SER A 450 -13.25 -34.39 -6.00
C SER A 450 -11.93 -35.14 -6.08
N THR A 451 -11.77 -36.18 -5.26
CA THR A 451 -10.60 -37.06 -5.27
C THR A 451 -10.57 -37.95 -6.52
N GLN A 452 -9.87 -37.53 -7.58
CA GLN A 452 -9.36 -38.48 -8.57
C GLN A 452 -8.13 -37.95 -9.33
N GLU A 453 -7.05 -38.74 -9.34
CA GLU A 453 -5.97 -38.59 -10.30
C GLU A 453 -6.44 -39.11 -11.67
N ALA A 454 -6.43 -38.27 -12.69
CA ALA A 454 -6.62 -38.69 -14.08
C ALA A 454 -5.84 -37.77 -15.03
N GLN A 455 -5.20 -38.38 -16.02
CA GLN A 455 -4.34 -37.72 -17.00
C GLN A 455 -5.10 -36.69 -17.85
N TRP A 456 -4.45 -35.57 -18.18
CA TRP A 456 -4.91 -34.67 -19.26
C TRP A 456 -3.85 -34.54 -20.35
N SER A 457 -3.88 -35.50 -21.28
CA SER A 457 -3.12 -35.46 -22.53
C SER A 457 -3.97 -34.96 -23.70
N ALA A 458 -3.95 -33.63 -23.89
CA ALA A 458 -4.06 -32.93 -25.18
C ALA A 458 -5.33 -33.10 -26.07
N ILE A 459 -5.34 -32.29 -27.15
CA ILE A 459 -6.19 -32.33 -28.35
C ILE A 459 -7.63 -31.81 -28.19
N SER A 460 -7.83 -30.57 -28.65
CA SER A 460 -9.14 -29.97 -28.92
C SER A 460 -9.83 -30.61 -30.14
N ARG A 461 -11.15 -30.84 -30.07
CA ARG A 461 -12.04 -30.81 -31.25
C ARG A 461 -13.50 -30.59 -30.87
N GLN A 462 -14.22 -29.82 -31.69
CA GLN A 462 -15.67 -29.64 -31.56
C GLN A 462 -16.43 -30.86 -32.11
N VAL A 463 -17.57 -31.17 -31.51
CA VAL A 463 -18.61 -32.03 -32.11
C VAL A 463 -19.95 -31.34 -31.94
N ARG A 464 -20.75 -31.26 -33.02
CA ARG A 464 -22.14 -30.77 -32.98
C ARG A 464 -23.09 -31.92 -32.62
N ILE A 465 -24.13 -31.63 -31.85
CA ILE A 465 -25.26 -32.54 -31.64
C ILE A 465 -26.36 -32.21 -32.66
N PRO A 466 -26.82 -33.17 -33.48
CA PRO A 466 -28.09 -33.07 -34.20
C PRO A 466 -29.24 -33.65 -33.37
N THR A 467 -30.43 -33.02 -33.45
CA THR A 467 -31.66 -33.50 -32.81
C THR A 467 -32.36 -34.58 -33.62
N GLY A 468 -32.89 -35.62 -32.96
CA GLY A 468 -33.77 -36.63 -33.55
C GLY A 468 -34.51 -37.46 -32.48
N ALA A 469 -35.77 -37.81 -32.75
CA ALA A 469 -36.62 -38.68 -31.91
C ALA A 469 -36.35 -40.18 -32.24
N THR A 470 -36.91 -41.22 -31.61
CA THR A 470 -38.26 -41.43 -31.01
C THR A 470 -38.27 -42.46 -29.86
N GLN A 471 -39.42 -42.58 -29.17
CA GLN A 471 -39.76 -43.70 -28.26
C GLN A 471 -39.88 -45.07 -28.99
N PRO A 472 -39.96 -46.18 -28.22
CA PRO A 472 -41.25 -46.92 -28.16
C PRO A 472 -41.78 -47.11 -26.72
N VAL A 473 -42.92 -47.81 -26.56
CA VAL A 473 -43.87 -47.70 -25.43
C VAL A 473 -44.48 -49.07 -25.01
N ASP A 474 -44.52 -49.34 -23.69
CA ASP A 474 -45.40 -50.30 -22.94
C ASP A 474 -45.35 -51.83 -23.25
N PRO A 475 -46.09 -52.73 -22.53
CA PRO A 475 -46.91 -52.57 -21.30
C PRO A 475 -46.72 -53.62 -20.16
N ALA A 476 -47.42 -53.38 -19.02
CA ALA A 476 -47.93 -54.36 -18.02
C ALA A 476 -46.91 -55.07 -17.08
N THR A 477 -47.24 -55.51 -15.84
CA THR A 477 -48.49 -56.14 -15.35
C THR A 477 -48.80 -55.91 -13.84
N ASP A 478 -50.09 -56.02 -13.51
CA ASP A 478 -50.85 -55.97 -12.23
C ASP A 478 -50.22 -56.14 -10.81
N SER A 479 -50.59 -55.16 -9.96
CA SER A 479 -51.52 -55.24 -8.80
C SER A 479 -51.37 -56.17 -7.57
N SER A 480 -51.92 -55.65 -6.45
CA SER A 480 -52.42 -56.31 -5.21
C SER A 480 -51.41 -56.66 -4.08
N ALA A 481 -51.79 -56.74 -2.79
CA ALA A 481 -52.84 -56.06 -1.98
C ALA A 481 -52.65 -56.35 -0.46
N TRP A 482 -53.28 -55.57 0.43
CA TRP A 482 -53.37 -55.75 1.91
C TRP A 482 -52.04 -55.65 2.72
N GLY A 483 -52.02 -55.40 4.03
CA GLY A 483 -53.08 -54.95 4.95
C GLY A 483 -52.74 -55.18 6.44
N GLN A 484 -53.37 -54.38 7.33
CA GLN A 484 -53.41 -54.48 8.81
C GLN A 484 -52.17 -54.11 9.66
N GLN A 485 -52.31 -52.98 10.37
CA GLN A 485 -51.84 -52.76 11.75
C GLN A 485 -52.84 -53.41 12.73
N PRO A 486 -52.53 -53.70 14.03
CA PRO A 486 -52.66 -52.63 15.05
C PRO A 486 -51.97 -52.80 16.46
N ARG A 487 -51.93 -51.69 17.24
CA ARG A 487 -51.98 -51.61 18.75
C ARG A 487 -50.77 -52.12 19.57
N ARG A 488 -50.50 -51.73 20.84
CA ARG A 488 -51.07 -50.78 21.85
C ARG A 488 -49.88 -50.26 22.73
N LEU A 489 -49.68 -48.94 22.93
CA LEU A 489 -50.04 -48.07 24.09
C LEU A 489 -49.13 -48.04 25.35
N LEU A 490 -48.81 -46.80 25.77
CA LEU A 490 -48.59 -46.26 27.15
C LEU A 490 -47.35 -46.73 27.95
N GLY A 491 -46.83 -45.97 28.93
CA GLY A 491 -47.38 -44.75 29.56
C GLY A 491 -46.35 -43.73 30.07
N GLU A 492 -46.77 -42.83 30.98
CA GLU A 492 -46.16 -41.51 31.20
C GLU A 492 -45.34 -41.33 32.50
N VAL A 493 -44.54 -40.26 32.51
CA VAL A 493 -43.79 -39.64 33.63
C VAL A 493 -44.76 -38.93 34.60
N PRO A 494 -44.59 -38.93 35.96
CA PRO A 494 -44.11 -37.68 36.62
C PRO A 494 -43.46 -37.72 38.04
N THR A 495 -42.50 -36.79 38.23
CA THR A 495 -42.25 -35.87 39.40
C THR A 495 -41.74 -36.29 40.80
N ARG A 496 -40.77 -35.48 41.28
CA ARG A 496 -40.45 -35.04 42.69
C ARG A 496 -39.98 -36.12 43.70
N THR A 497 -39.12 -35.87 44.70
CA THR A 497 -38.46 -34.67 45.32
C THR A 497 -37.03 -35.11 45.80
N ALA A 498 -36.13 -34.42 46.52
CA ALA A 498 -36.04 -33.16 47.31
C ALA A 498 -34.59 -32.57 47.19
N VAL A 499 -34.28 -31.27 47.37
CA VAL A 499 -34.03 -30.44 48.59
C VAL A 499 -32.81 -30.84 49.46
N SER A 500 -32.03 -29.81 49.82
CA SER A 500 -30.85 -29.70 50.72
C SER A 500 -29.49 -29.62 50.01
N ASP A 501 -28.46 -28.93 50.52
CA ASP A 501 -28.35 -27.61 51.18
C ASP A 501 -26.83 -27.31 51.35
N LEU A 502 -26.44 -26.03 51.55
CA LEU A 502 -25.18 -25.53 52.16
C LEU A 502 -23.87 -26.39 52.09
N THR A 503 -22.84 -25.87 51.41
CA THR A 503 -21.61 -25.33 52.07
C THR A 503 -20.70 -24.58 51.08
N GLU A 504 -20.07 -23.51 51.61
CA GLU A 504 -18.88 -22.75 51.13
C GLU A 504 -18.78 -22.36 49.63
#